data_AF-A0A1I7UWD4-F1
#
_entry.id   AF-A0A1I7UWD4-F1
#
_cell.length_a   1.000
_cell.length_b   1.000
_cell.length_c   1.000
_cell.angle_alpha   90.00
_cell.angle_beta   90.00
_cell.angle_gamma   90.00
#
_symmetry.space_group_name_H-M   'P 1'
#
loop_
_entity.id
_entity.type
_entity.pdbx_description
1 polymer ?
#
loop_
_entity_poly.entity_id
_entity_poly.type
_entity_poly.pdbx_seq_one_letter_code
_entity_poly.pdbx_strand_id
1 'polypeptide(L)'
;MNVFWYFEDVTEAKDPKEFRKRYSVDGVDFPTKTRNRIDQPNDPLVGNVSLYDSSKLKPGYRQYRETFNVANDRPKGKQYHTVTYTPTTMSASPLPKCWTPNICSDYQSAIIHFVNFIKEVFKCDVTGFRMDIRSVPNFGKFFTKNVINGTCKTFELNGMRQKETNPLKLDAYDIDWVLTNTPSNVKLKISCEEIVGNFRWEEPITQKAIEFNCDSTWFTAANLLNSKCNTLETGRTQLNSSTFREFITKWINGTNKEFRYLCIQISTNQAENMRKSLFGSKDYDVKAFDRERKFSDFELNPISKRIEWGKEHFEKSRDIRREDGMTATITVLDSMFLFVVWHKKNSQK
;
A
#
# COMPACT_ATOMS: atom_id res chain seq x y z
N MET A 1 -9.00 5.65 -13.45
CA MET A 1 -9.46 5.96 -12.09
C MET A 1 -9.20 4.73 -11.24
N ASN A 2 -8.36 4.83 -10.21
CA ASN A 2 -8.12 3.71 -9.29
C ASN A 2 -9.00 3.93 -8.06
N VAL A 3 -9.89 2.99 -7.77
CA VAL A 3 -10.75 3.03 -6.58
C VAL A 3 -10.23 1.95 -5.63
N PHE A 4 -9.84 2.35 -4.42
CA PHE A 4 -9.33 1.45 -3.39
C PHE A 4 -10.40 1.26 -2.31
N TRP A 5 -10.66 0.01 -1.93
CA TRP A 5 -11.59 -0.35 -0.86
C TRP A 5 -10.92 -1.33 0.08
N TYR A 6 -11.18 -1.15 1.38
CA TYR A 6 -10.66 -1.98 2.45
C TYR A 6 -11.82 -2.52 3.25
N PHE A 7 -11.77 -3.81 3.55
CA PHE A 7 -12.71 -4.47 4.42
C PHE A 7 -11.98 -4.86 5.70
N GLU A 8 -12.44 -4.35 6.84
CA GLU A 8 -12.01 -4.82 8.15
C GLU A 8 -13.01 -5.85 8.69
N ASP A 9 -12.50 -6.84 9.41
CA ASP A 9 -13.32 -7.82 10.11
C ASP A 9 -14.17 -7.09 11.17
N VAL A 10 -15.49 -7.09 11.00
CA VAL A 10 -16.43 -6.32 11.84
C VAL A 10 -16.43 -6.86 13.28
N THR A 11 -15.84 -8.04 13.52
CA THR A 11 -15.63 -8.61 14.85
C THR A 11 -14.72 -7.76 15.75
N GLU A 12 -13.99 -6.79 15.19
CA GLU A 12 -13.01 -5.98 15.94
C GLU A 12 -13.45 -4.52 16.20
N ALA A 13 -14.60 -4.08 15.70
CA ALA A 13 -15.10 -2.72 15.95
C ALA A 13 -15.70 -2.60 17.38
N LYS A 14 -14.99 -1.92 18.28
CA LYS A 14 -15.41 -1.71 19.69
C LYS A 14 -16.61 -0.75 19.85
N ASP A 15 -16.89 0.15 18.89
CA ASP A 15 -18.04 1.07 18.93
C ASP A 15 -18.74 1.24 17.55
N PRO A 16 -20.00 0.78 17.39
CA PRO A 16 -20.77 0.93 16.15
C PRO A 16 -21.26 2.35 15.84
N LYS A 17 -20.95 3.38 16.66
CA LYS A 17 -21.42 4.77 16.44
C LYS A 17 -20.63 5.56 15.39
N GLU A 18 -19.56 5.01 14.82
CA GLU A 18 -18.72 5.69 13.82
C GLU A 18 -19.33 5.79 12.41
N PHE A 19 -20.43 5.09 12.15
CA PHE A 19 -21.01 4.99 10.81
C PHE A 19 -22.08 6.07 10.58
N ARG A 20 -21.89 6.93 9.57
CA ARG A 20 -22.87 7.99 9.22
C ARG A 20 -23.13 8.05 7.71
N LYS A 21 -24.29 7.49 7.34
CA LYS A 21 -24.97 7.32 6.04
C LYS A 21 -24.88 5.90 5.48
N ARG A 22 -26.02 5.41 4.98
CA ARG A 22 -26.26 4.03 4.52
C ARG A 22 -26.53 4.02 3.03
N TYR A 23 -25.87 3.13 2.31
CA TYR A 23 -26.33 2.67 0.99
C TYR A 23 -26.62 1.19 1.11
N SER A 24 -27.74 0.73 0.56
CA SER A 24 -28.09 -0.68 0.53
C SER A 24 -27.99 -1.18 -0.91
N VAL A 25 -27.33 -2.32 -1.12
CA VAL A 25 -27.29 -3.00 -2.42
C VAL A 25 -27.71 -4.45 -2.20
N ASP A 26 -28.76 -4.87 -2.89
CA ASP A 26 -29.36 -6.22 -2.75
C ASP A 26 -29.64 -6.64 -1.29
N GLY A 27 -29.98 -5.69 -0.41
CA GLY A 27 -30.26 -5.93 1.00
C GLY A 27 -29.03 -5.93 1.92
N VAL A 28 -27.82 -5.72 1.38
CA VAL A 28 -26.59 -5.53 2.15
C VAL A 28 -26.34 -4.04 2.34
N ASP A 29 -26.24 -3.61 3.58
CA ASP A 29 -25.99 -2.22 3.97
C ASP A 29 -24.48 -1.92 4.05
N PHE A 30 -24.09 -0.88 3.35
CA PHE A 30 -22.76 -0.29 3.37
C PHE A 30 -22.79 1.01 4.19
N PRO A 31 -22.10 1.06 5.34
CA PRO A 31 -21.85 2.30 6.03
C PRO A 31 -20.85 3.13 5.21
N THR A 32 -21.21 4.39 5.02
CA THR A 32 -20.29 5.43 4.55
C THR A 32 -20.00 6.36 5.74
N LYS A 33 -18.80 6.93 5.80
CA LYS A 33 -18.48 7.98 6.79
C LYS A 33 -18.54 9.32 6.07
N THR A 34 -19.51 10.18 6.39
CA THR A 34 -19.40 11.61 6.03
C THR A 34 -18.48 12.31 7.04
N ARG A 35 -17.26 12.69 6.63
CA ARG A 35 -16.40 13.57 7.43
C ARG A 35 -16.88 15.02 7.24
N ASN A 36 -17.58 15.57 8.22
CA ASN A 36 -17.62 17.02 8.42
C ASN A 36 -16.37 17.40 9.22
N ARG A 37 -15.23 17.60 8.56
CA ARG A 37 -14.14 18.45 9.05
C ARG A 37 -13.09 18.62 7.95
N ILE A 38 -13.10 19.83 7.42
CA ILE A 38 -12.03 20.48 6.66
C ILE A 38 -10.84 20.67 7.63
N ASP A 39 -9.62 20.65 7.09
CA ASP A 39 -8.32 20.94 7.73
C ASP A 39 -7.61 19.83 8.51
N GLN A 40 -6.94 18.90 7.79
CA GLN A 40 -5.54 18.52 8.04
C GLN A 40 -4.90 17.95 6.73
N PRO A 41 -3.75 18.46 6.23
CA PRO A 41 -3.20 18.04 4.94
C PRO A 41 -2.37 16.74 4.92
N ASN A 42 -2.08 16.12 6.08
CA ASN A 42 -1.09 15.04 6.19
C ASN A 42 -1.62 13.71 6.77
N ASP A 43 -2.93 13.46 6.67
CA ASP A 43 -3.53 12.18 7.07
C ASP A 43 -3.72 11.31 5.81
N PRO A 44 -2.95 10.21 5.60
CA PRO A 44 -3.20 9.33 4.47
C PRO A 44 -4.60 8.73 4.62
N LEU A 45 -5.49 9.13 3.71
CA LEU A 45 -6.87 8.68 3.58
C LEU A 45 -7.02 7.15 3.75
N VAL A 46 -7.29 6.70 4.97
CA VAL A 46 -7.81 5.36 5.27
C VAL A 46 -9.21 5.54 5.83
N GLY A 47 -10.19 5.46 4.93
CA GLY A 47 -11.60 5.39 5.30
C GLY A 47 -12.01 3.91 5.34
N ASN A 48 -12.23 3.40 6.55
CA ASN A 48 -12.65 2.01 6.77
C ASN A 48 -14.10 1.82 6.33
N VAL A 49 -14.39 0.71 5.62
CA VAL A 49 -15.75 0.30 5.27
C VAL A 49 -16.00 -1.06 5.91
N SER A 50 -17.00 -1.13 6.78
CA SER A 50 -17.49 -2.38 7.40
C SER A 50 -18.78 -2.83 6.70
N LEU A 51 -19.20 -4.09 6.81
CA LEU A 51 -20.41 -4.60 6.16
C LEU A 51 -21.54 -4.80 7.19
N TYR A 52 -22.75 -4.32 6.91
CA TYR A 52 -23.93 -4.45 7.77
C TYR A 52 -25.07 -5.14 7.01
N ASP A 53 -25.89 -5.94 7.68
CA ASP A 53 -27.10 -6.55 7.10
C ASP A 53 -28.35 -5.95 7.76
N SER A 54 -29.04 -5.07 7.04
CA SER A 54 -30.24 -4.38 7.54
C SER A 54 -31.53 -5.17 7.37
N SER A 55 -31.52 -6.25 6.59
CA SER A 55 -32.68 -7.13 6.43
C SER A 55 -33.11 -7.80 7.75
N LYS A 56 -32.20 -7.83 8.74
CA LYS A 56 -32.43 -8.34 10.10
C LYS A 56 -32.97 -7.29 11.08
N LEU A 57 -33.13 -6.01 10.67
CA LEU A 57 -33.77 -4.99 11.50
C LEU A 57 -35.29 -5.20 11.50
N LYS A 58 -35.86 -5.49 12.68
CA LYS A 58 -37.32 -5.48 12.85
C LYS A 58 -37.84 -4.04 12.72
N PRO A 59 -38.95 -3.79 11.99
CA PRO A 59 -39.52 -2.45 11.85
C PRO A 59 -39.90 -1.84 13.22
N GLY A 60 -39.47 -0.60 13.52
CA GLY A 60 -39.97 0.19 14.67
C GLY A 60 -38.97 0.70 15.73
N TYR A 61 -37.66 0.43 15.61
CA TYR A 61 -36.67 0.86 16.62
C TYR A 61 -36.17 2.30 16.43
N ARG A 62 -36.26 3.17 17.46
CA ARG A 62 -35.55 4.47 17.54
C ARG A 62 -34.19 4.32 18.24
N GLN A 63 -33.23 5.19 17.91
CA GLN A 63 -31.80 4.88 18.12
C GLN A 63 -31.23 5.14 19.53
N TYR A 64 -31.50 6.22 20.28
CA TYR A 64 -30.89 6.44 21.63
C TYR A 64 -31.69 7.43 22.52
N ARG A 65 -31.45 7.40 23.85
CA ARG A 65 -31.84 8.47 24.82
C ARG A 65 -30.59 9.05 25.50
N GLU A 66 -30.55 10.37 25.64
CA GLU A 66 -29.51 11.13 26.35
C GLU A 66 -29.99 11.46 27.77
N THR A 67 -29.12 11.30 28.78
CA THR A 67 -29.45 11.62 30.18
C THR A 67 -28.36 12.47 30.81
N PHE A 68 -28.75 13.53 31.52
CA PHE A 68 -27.86 14.46 32.21
C PHE A 68 -27.90 14.18 33.71
N ASN A 69 -26.75 13.82 34.29
CA ASN A 69 -26.63 13.68 35.74
C ASN A 69 -25.73 14.81 36.27
N VAL A 70 -26.32 15.65 37.12
CA VAL A 70 -25.61 16.69 37.89
C VAL A 70 -25.17 16.05 39.21
N ALA A 71 -23.87 16.09 39.51
CA ALA A 71 -23.36 15.51 40.75
C ALA A 71 -23.67 16.45 41.93
N ASN A 72 -24.16 15.89 43.05
CA ASN A 72 -24.57 16.68 44.22
C ASN A 72 -23.39 17.21 45.06
N ASP A 73 -22.19 16.62 44.99
CA ASP A 73 -21.00 17.11 45.71
C ASP A 73 -19.70 16.89 44.93
N ARG A 74 -18.73 17.79 45.08
CA ARG A 74 -17.51 17.84 44.26
C ARG A 74 -16.21 18.14 45.05
N PRO A 75 -15.09 17.48 44.71
CA PRO A 75 -13.73 17.99 44.97
C PRO A 75 -13.34 19.11 43.97
N LYS A 76 -12.78 20.22 44.49
CA LYS A 76 -12.38 21.43 43.73
C LYS A 76 -11.56 21.05 42.47
N GLY A 77 -12.01 21.46 41.28
CA GLY A 77 -11.25 21.30 40.00
C GLY A 77 -11.90 20.56 38.80
N LYS A 78 -12.96 19.73 38.93
CA LYS A 78 -13.61 19.02 37.79
C LYS A 78 -15.06 19.41 37.39
N GLN A 79 -15.41 19.35 36.10
CA GLN A 79 -16.73 19.76 35.56
C GLN A 79 -17.97 19.12 36.24
N TYR A 80 -19.08 19.86 36.25
CA TYR A 80 -20.31 19.65 37.04
C TYR A 80 -21.33 18.63 36.48
N HIS A 81 -21.08 18.04 35.31
CA HIS A 81 -22.02 17.11 34.69
C HIS A 81 -21.28 15.99 33.99
N THR A 82 -21.87 14.79 34.00
CA THR A 82 -21.45 13.67 33.16
C THR A 82 -22.60 13.34 32.21
N VAL A 83 -22.32 13.35 30.91
CA VAL A 83 -23.31 13.01 29.87
C VAL A 83 -23.12 11.55 29.49
N THR A 84 -24.20 10.76 29.56
CA THR A 84 -24.17 9.34 29.19
C THR A 84 -25.28 9.02 28.19
N TYR A 85 -24.94 8.31 27.12
CA TYR A 85 -25.88 7.88 26.07
C TYR A 85 -26.20 6.39 26.20
N THR A 86 -27.47 6.05 26.39
CA THR A 86 -27.92 4.65 26.54
C THR A 86 -28.93 4.28 25.44
N PRO A 87 -28.78 3.13 24.77
CA PRO A 87 -29.80 2.62 23.84
C PRO A 87 -31.08 2.31 24.61
N THR A 88 -32.24 2.74 24.10
CA THR A 88 -33.53 2.49 24.75
C THR A 88 -34.23 1.26 24.17
N THR A 89 -34.70 0.37 25.04
CA THR A 89 -35.80 -0.55 24.73
C THR A 89 -37.11 0.11 25.17
N MET A 90 -38.21 -0.12 24.45
CA MET A 90 -39.52 0.50 24.75
C MET A 90 -40.12 0.09 26.12
N SER A 91 -39.54 -0.90 26.82
CA SER A 91 -40.08 -1.48 28.06
C SER A 91 -39.17 -1.33 29.29
N ALA A 92 -38.09 -0.55 29.23
CA ALA A 92 -37.10 -0.41 30.32
C ALA A 92 -36.46 -1.72 30.82
N SER A 93 -36.56 -2.81 30.05
CA SER A 93 -35.94 -4.10 30.39
C SER A 93 -34.46 -4.11 29.97
N PRO A 94 -33.56 -4.83 30.70
CA PRO A 94 -32.17 -5.00 30.30
C PRO A 94 -32.08 -5.59 28.88
N LEU A 95 -31.06 -5.19 28.10
CA LEU A 95 -30.80 -5.82 26.81
C LEU A 95 -30.62 -7.33 27.03
N PRO A 96 -31.23 -8.19 26.19
CA PRO A 96 -31.09 -9.64 26.36
C PRO A 96 -29.62 -10.04 26.24
N LYS A 97 -29.19 -11.01 27.05
CA LYS A 97 -27.81 -11.56 27.06
C LYS A 97 -27.32 -12.07 25.69
N CYS A 98 -28.21 -12.19 24.70
CA CYS A 98 -27.92 -12.62 23.34
C CYS A 98 -27.67 -11.46 22.34
N TRP A 99 -27.55 -10.21 22.80
CA TRP A 99 -27.14 -9.14 21.90
C TRP A 99 -25.73 -9.40 21.37
N THR A 100 -25.64 -9.64 20.07
CA THR A 100 -24.39 -9.82 19.32
C THR A 100 -24.30 -8.73 18.27
N PRO A 101 -23.12 -8.13 18.02
CA PRO A 101 -22.95 -7.21 16.91
C PRO A 101 -23.39 -7.90 15.61
N ASN A 102 -24.22 -7.20 14.85
CA ASN A 102 -24.85 -7.72 13.64
C ASN A 102 -23.84 -7.72 12.49
N ILE A 103 -22.86 -8.62 12.60
CA ILE A 103 -21.81 -8.89 11.64
C ILE A 103 -22.39 -9.88 10.63
N CYS A 104 -22.26 -9.60 9.34
CA CYS A 104 -22.60 -10.60 8.34
C CYS A 104 -21.71 -11.83 8.55
N SER A 105 -22.30 -12.96 8.98
CA SER A 105 -21.58 -14.22 9.16
C SER A 105 -21.09 -14.81 7.84
N ASP A 106 -21.60 -14.31 6.71
CA ASP A 106 -21.18 -14.66 5.36
C ASP A 106 -20.50 -13.45 4.67
N TYR A 107 -19.36 -13.08 5.22
CA TYR A 107 -18.50 -12.02 4.71
C TYR A 107 -18.09 -12.24 3.23
N GLN A 108 -17.99 -13.50 2.81
CA GLN A 108 -17.65 -13.85 1.44
C GLN A 108 -18.74 -13.43 0.46
N SER A 109 -20.01 -13.74 0.74
CA SER A 109 -21.13 -13.29 -0.08
C SER A 109 -21.24 -11.76 -0.09
N ALA A 110 -21.04 -11.11 1.04
CA ALA A 110 -21.09 -9.65 1.12
C ALA A 110 -20.00 -8.96 0.26
N ILE A 111 -18.77 -9.49 0.22
CA ILE A 111 -17.74 -9.02 -0.72
C ILE A 111 -18.17 -9.24 -2.17
N ILE A 112 -18.75 -10.40 -2.49
CA ILE A 112 -19.19 -10.70 -3.86
C ILE A 112 -20.26 -9.70 -4.32
N HIS A 113 -21.27 -9.42 -3.50
CA HIS A 113 -22.29 -8.42 -3.80
C HIS A 113 -21.71 -7.02 -3.97
N PHE A 114 -20.78 -6.62 -3.11
CA PHE A 114 -20.09 -5.33 -3.25
C PHE A 114 -19.29 -5.23 -4.55
N VAL A 115 -18.52 -6.27 -4.88
CA VAL A 115 -17.73 -6.30 -6.12
C VAL A 115 -18.66 -6.19 -7.33
N ASN A 116 -19.79 -6.91 -7.33
CA ASN A 116 -20.78 -6.83 -8.39
C ASN A 116 -21.37 -5.42 -8.50
N PHE A 117 -21.75 -4.81 -7.37
CA PHE A 117 -22.21 -3.42 -7.33
C PHE A 117 -21.19 -2.45 -7.94
N ILE A 118 -19.92 -2.52 -7.53
CA ILE A 118 -18.87 -1.64 -8.05
C ILE A 118 -18.70 -1.84 -9.56
N LYS A 119 -18.72 -3.09 -10.04
CA LYS A 119 -18.66 -3.39 -11.47
C LYS A 119 -19.85 -2.78 -12.22
N GLU A 120 -21.05 -2.89 -11.66
CA GLU A 120 -22.26 -2.39 -12.28
C GLU A 120 -22.33 -0.86 -12.31
N VAL A 121 -21.93 -0.19 -11.22
CA VAL A 121 -21.99 1.27 -11.08
C VAL A 121 -20.87 1.95 -11.86
N PHE A 122 -19.64 1.48 -11.70
CA PHE A 122 -18.47 2.13 -12.30
C PHE A 122 -18.10 1.56 -13.67
N LYS A 123 -18.82 0.53 -14.13
CA LYS A 123 -18.57 -0.18 -15.40
C LYS A 123 -17.11 -0.58 -15.55
N CYS A 124 -16.50 -1.05 -14.47
CA CYS A 124 -15.09 -1.40 -14.41
C CYS A 124 -14.86 -2.75 -13.70
N ASP A 125 -13.89 -3.52 -14.18
CA ASP A 125 -13.49 -4.76 -13.53
C ASP A 125 -12.50 -4.53 -12.37
N VAL A 126 -12.47 -5.50 -11.45
CA VAL A 126 -11.45 -5.56 -10.40
C VAL A 126 -10.13 -5.97 -11.02
N THR A 127 -9.17 -5.06 -11.04
CA THR A 127 -7.83 -5.30 -11.62
C THR A 127 -6.74 -5.38 -10.56
N GLY A 128 -7.07 -5.46 -9.28
CA GLY A 128 -6.06 -5.64 -8.26
C GLY A 128 -6.62 -5.99 -6.90
N PHE A 129 -5.75 -6.57 -6.08
CA PHE A 129 -6.08 -7.08 -4.76
C PHE A 129 -5.00 -6.65 -3.76
N ARG A 130 -5.43 -6.33 -2.54
CA ARG A 130 -4.56 -6.08 -1.38
C ARG A 130 -5.13 -6.87 -0.22
N MET A 131 -4.39 -7.86 0.28
CA MET A 131 -4.91 -8.76 1.31
C MET A 131 -3.81 -9.46 2.11
N ASP A 132 -4.20 -10.00 3.26
CA ASP A 132 -3.42 -10.95 4.04
C ASP A 132 -3.74 -12.38 3.57
N ILE A 133 -2.79 -13.31 3.73
CA ILE A 133 -2.97 -14.71 3.33
C ILE A 133 -4.14 -15.40 4.05
N ARG A 134 -4.50 -14.93 5.25
CA ARG A 134 -5.58 -15.44 6.11
C ARG A 134 -6.91 -14.73 5.87
N SER A 135 -6.94 -13.67 5.06
CA SER A 135 -8.19 -12.94 4.74
C SER A 135 -9.19 -13.79 3.96
N VAL A 136 -8.79 -14.95 3.43
CA VAL A 136 -9.66 -15.87 2.69
C VAL A 136 -9.46 -17.32 3.17
N PRO A 137 -10.53 -18.14 3.29
CA PRO A 137 -10.43 -19.51 3.80
C PRO A 137 -9.52 -20.44 2.98
N ASN A 138 -9.33 -20.14 1.69
CA ASN A 138 -8.43 -20.88 0.80
C ASN A 138 -7.72 -19.90 -0.14
N PHE A 139 -6.60 -19.35 0.35
CA PHE A 139 -5.79 -18.39 -0.38
C PHE A 139 -5.30 -18.92 -1.72
N GLY A 140 -4.80 -20.16 -1.77
CA GLY A 140 -4.34 -20.77 -3.02
C GLY A 140 -5.44 -20.77 -4.09
N LYS A 141 -6.65 -21.25 -3.75
CA LYS A 141 -7.79 -21.25 -4.68
C LYS A 141 -8.19 -19.84 -5.10
N PHE A 142 -8.22 -18.90 -4.16
CA PHE A 142 -8.50 -17.49 -4.46
C PHE A 142 -7.47 -16.91 -5.43
N PHE A 143 -6.19 -17.09 -5.13
CA PHE A 143 -5.08 -16.52 -5.87
C PHE A 143 -4.99 -17.12 -7.27
N THR A 144 -5.10 -18.45 -7.41
CA THR A 144 -5.15 -19.10 -8.73
C THR A 144 -6.30 -18.57 -9.59
N LYS A 145 -7.50 -18.46 -9.01
CA LYS A 145 -8.67 -17.98 -9.77
C LYS A 145 -8.54 -16.51 -10.19
N ASN A 146 -8.12 -15.64 -9.27
CA ASN A 146 -8.25 -14.19 -9.46
C ASN A 146 -6.94 -13.50 -9.89
N VAL A 147 -5.79 -14.05 -9.53
CA VAL A 147 -4.46 -13.47 -9.82
C VAL A 147 -3.81 -14.18 -10.98
N ILE A 148 -3.72 -15.52 -10.95
CA ILE A 148 -3.06 -16.30 -12.01
C ILE A 148 -3.92 -16.35 -13.28
N ASN A 149 -5.17 -16.78 -13.14
CA ASN A 149 -6.09 -16.99 -14.27
C ASN A 149 -6.99 -15.77 -14.56
N GLY A 150 -6.87 -14.71 -13.75
CA GLY A 150 -7.71 -13.53 -13.83
C GLY A 150 -7.10 -12.37 -14.61
N THR A 151 -7.77 -11.22 -14.58
CA THR A 151 -7.31 -9.95 -15.19
C THR A 151 -6.55 -9.07 -14.18
N CYS A 152 -5.94 -9.67 -13.17
CA CYS A 152 -5.21 -8.94 -12.15
C CYS A 152 -4.05 -8.18 -12.78
N LYS A 153 -3.88 -6.91 -12.40
CA LYS A 153 -2.78 -6.04 -12.78
C LYS A 153 -1.87 -5.72 -11.60
N THR A 154 -2.40 -5.72 -10.38
CA THR A 154 -1.63 -5.46 -9.14
C THR A 154 -2.09 -6.39 -8.04
N PHE A 155 -1.16 -7.12 -7.44
CA PHE A 155 -1.40 -7.91 -6.25
C PHE A 155 -0.51 -7.42 -5.11
N GLU A 156 -1.09 -7.19 -3.94
CA GLU A 156 -0.38 -6.83 -2.72
C GLU A 156 -0.64 -7.87 -1.61
N LEU A 157 0.43 -8.53 -1.18
CA LEU A 157 0.46 -9.33 0.04
C LEU A 157 0.82 -8.41 1.21
N ASN A 158 -0.05 -8.33 2.21
CA ASN A 158 0.14 -7.50 3.39
C ASN A 158 0.23 -8.38 4.65
N GLY A 159 1.26 -8.21 5.47
CA GLY A 159 1.57 -9.05 6.63
C GLY A 159 0.83 -8.66 7.92
N MET A 160 -0.50 -8.67 7.94
CA MET A 160 -1.26 -8.27 9.12
C MET A 160 -1.35 -9.41 10.15
N ARG A 161 -0.82 -9.19 11.36
CA ARG A 161 -1.21 -10.00 12.55
C ARG A 161 -1.85 -9.09 13.59
N GLN A 162 -3.18 -9.01 13.56
CA GLN A 162 -3.99 -8.23 14.51
C GLN A 162 -3.87 -8.79 15.94
N LYS A 163 -2.87 -8.30 16.66
CA LYS A 163 -2.95 -7.95 18.09
C LYS A 163 -2.18 -6.65 18.21
N GLU A 164 -2.81 -5.63 18.79
CA GLU A 164 -2.45 -4.19 18.82
C GLU A 164 -1.03 -3.85 19.40
N THR A 165 -0.11 -4.81 19.46
CA THR A 165 1.28 -4.66 19.94
C THR A 165 2.33 -5.45 19.14
N ASN A 166 1.96 -6.13 18.03
CA ASN A 166 2.91 -6.96 17.26
C ASN A 166 3.20 -6.38 15.87
N PRO A 167 4.47 -6.42 15.40
CA PRO A 167 4.86 -5.93 14.08
C PRO A 167 4.23 -6.76 12.95
N LEU A 168 4.05 -6.15 11.77
CA LEU A 168 3.54 -6.83 10.56
C LEU A 168 4.49 -7.98 10.16
N LYS A 169 4.02 -9.23 10.17
CA LYS A 169 4.85 -10.43 9.94
C LYS A 169 4.31 -11.29 8.81
N LEU A 170 5.18 -11.71 7.89
CA LEU A 170 4.90 -12.72 6.85
C LEU A 170 5.83 -13.91 7.01
N ASP A 171 5.33 -15.12 6.84
CA ASP A 171 6.18 -16.32 6.87
C ASP A 171 6.94 -16.44 5.53
N ALA A 172 8.21 -16.88 5.58
CA ALA A 172 9.06 -17.02 4.39
C ALA A 172 8.41 -17.85 3.28
N TYR A 173 7.64 -18.87 3.65
CA TYR A 173 6.86 -19.71 2.74
C TYR A 173 5.80 -18.92 1.95
N ASP A 174 5.12 -17.98 2.60
CA ASP A 174 4.05 -17.20 1.95
C ASP A 174 4.64 -16.28 0.87
N ILE A 175 5.81 -15.71 1.16
CA ILE A 175 6.56 -14.86 0.23
C ILE A 175 7.07 -15.68 -0.95
N ASP A 176 7.69 -16.83 -0.69
CA ASP A 176 8.17 -17.77 -1.71
C ASP A 176 7.04 -18.20 -2.65
N TRP A 177 5.90 -18.60 -2.09
CA TRP A 177 4.75 -19.04 -2.87
C TRP A 177 4.21 -17.91 -3.75
N VAL A 178 4.05 -16.69 -3.22
CA VAL A 178 3.55 -15.55 -3.99
C VAL A 178 4.55 -15.11 -5.07
N LEU A 179 5.85 -15.08 -4.79
CA LEU A 179 6.88 -14.76 -5.79
C LEU A 179 6.90 -15.79 -6.92
N THR A 180 6.76 -17.06 -6.60
CA THR A 180 6.74 -18.16 -7.56
C THR A 180 5.51 -18.12 -8.46
N ASN A 181 4.33 -17.85 -7.87
CA ASN A 181 3.05 -18.02 -8.56
C ASN A 181 2.50 -16.72 -9.17
N THR A 182 3.03 -15.54 -8.81
CA THR A 182 2.56 -14.28 -9.40
C THR A 182 3.00 -14.18 -10.87
N PRO A 183 2.05 -14.05 -11.82
CA PRO A 183 2.39 -13.92 -13.24
C PRO A 183 3.28 -12.71 -13.52
N SER A 184 4.17 -12.82 -14.51
CA SER A 184 5.17 -11.79 -14.80
C SER A 184 4.58 -10.42 -15.18
N ASN A 185 3.36 -10.39 -15.73
CA ASN A 185 2.67 -9.16 -16.11
C ASN A 185 1.94 -8.47 -14.93
N VAL A 186 1.90 -9.08 -13.75
CA VAL A 186 1.27 -8.52 -12.54
C VAL A 186 2.30 -7.72 -11.75
N LYS A 187 1.93 -6.50 -11.33
CA LYS A 187 2.71 -5.76 -10.33
C LYS A 187 2.55 -6.45 -8.98
N LEU A 188 3.64 -6.94 -8.42
CA LEU A 188 3.66 -7.54 -7.10
C LEU A 188 4.10 -6.52 -6.04
N LYS A 189 3.35 -6.46 -4.95
CA LYS A 189 3.73 -5.72 -3.74
C LYS A 189 3.73 -6.65 -2.55
N ILE A 190 4.74 -6.55 -1.71
CA ILE A 190 4.85 -7.30 -0.46
C ILE A 190 5.18 -6.30 0.63
N SER A 191 4.32 -6.22 1.64
CA SER A 191 4.47 -5.26 2.75
C SER A 191 4.44 -6.01 4.07
N CYS A 192 5.55 -5.95 4.81
CA CYS A 192 5.68 -6.49 6.16
C CYS A 192 6.85 -5.81 6.87
N GLU A 193 6.81 -5.75 8.19
CA GLU A 193 7.95 -5.27 8.99
C GLU A 193 9.03 -6.36 9.09
N GLU A 194 8.62 -7.61 9.25
CA GLU A 194 9.52 -8.75 9.46
C GLU A 194 9.09 -9.95 8.61
N ILE A 195 10.07 -10.61 8.00
CA ILE A 195 9.90 -11.91 7.37
C ILE A 195 10.30 -12.98 8.39
N VAL A 196 9.35 -13.82 8.77
CA VAL A 196 9.55 -14.89 9.74
C VAL A 196 10.21 -16.08 9.06
N GLY A 197 11.34 -16.51 9.64
CA GLY A 197 12.15 -17.60 9.11
C GLY A 197 13.31 -17.13 8.23
N ASN A 198 14.13 -18.08 7.78
CA ASN A 198 15.27 -17.79 6.92
C ASN A 198 14.82 -17.67 5.46
N PHE A 199 14.30 -16.50 5.08
CA PHE A 199 13.93 -16.25 3.69
C PHE A 199 15.18 -15.98 2.83
N ARG A 200 15.26 -16.67 1.69
CA ARG A 200 16.25 -16.46 0.63
C ARG A 200 15.55 -16.64 -0.71
N TRP A 201 15.95 -15.84 -1.69
CA TRP A 201 15.43 -15.93 -3.04
C TRP A 201 16.59 -15.97 -4.03
N GLU A 202 16.86 -17.15 -4.58
CA GLU A 202 18.00 -17.37 -5.47
C GLU A 202 17.61 -17.28 -6.95
N GLU A 203 16.30 -17.32 -7.23
CA GLU A 203 15.76 -17.23 -8.58
C GLU A 203 15.73 -15.79 -9.13
N PRO A 204 15.79 -15.59 -10.45
CA PRO A 204 15.59 -14.28 -11.05
C PRO A 204 14.19 -13.73 -10.75
N ILE A 205 14.10 -12.45 -10.38
CA ILE A 205 12.80 -11.78 -10.22
C ILE A 205 12.22 -11.53 -11.61
N THR A 206 11.10 -12.19 -11.91
CA THR A 206 10.49 -12.19 -13.25
C THR A 206 9.30 -11.24 -13.39
N GLN A 207 8.73 -10.75 -12.28
CA GLN A 207 7.63 -9.80 -12.31
C GLN A 207 8.05 -8.49 -12.98
N LYS A 208 7.15 -7.88 -13.77
CA LYS A 208 7.40 -6.64 -14.50
C LYS A 208 7.60 -5.46 -13.56
N ALA A 209 6.96 -5.49 -12.39
CA ALA A 209 7.14 -4.50 -11.35
C ALA A 209 7.03 -5.16 -9.98
N ILE A 210 7.97 -4.84 -9.08
CA ILE A 210 7.98 -5.34 -7.72
C ILE A 210 8.21 -4.21 -6.71
N GLU A 211 7.54 -4.32 -5.56
CA GLU A 211 7.67 -3.38 -4.43
C GLU A 211 7.71 -4.19 -3.13
N PHE A 212 8.89 -4.29 -2.53
CA PHE A 212 9.12 -4.91 -1.23
C PHE A 212 9.24 -3.82 -0.16
N ASN A 213 8.15 -3.60 0.57
CA ASN A 213 8.10 -2.72 1.73
C ASN A 213 8.43 -3.53 2.99
N CYS A 214 9.62 -4.12 3.03
CA CYS A 214 10.13 -4.93 4.14
C CYS A 214 11.65 -4.83 4.22
N ASP A 215 12.24 -5.19 5.37
CA ASP A 215 13.69 -5.39 5.42
C ASP A 215 14.08 -6.46 4.39
N SER A 216 15.05 -6.12 3.54
CA SER A 216 15.38 -6.85 2.32
C SER A 216 16.82 -7.37 2.39
N THR A 217 17.24 -7.82 3.56
CA THR A 217 18.59 -8.39 3.79
C THR A 217 18.87 -9.64 2.95
N TRP A 218 17.82 -10.33 2.50
CA TRP A 218 17.88 -11.44 1.57
C TRP A 218 18.21 -11.03 0.13
N PHE A 219 18.03 -9.75 -0.23
CA PHE A 219 18.16 -9.25 -1.60
C PHE A 219 19.63 -9.13 -1.99
N THR A 220 20.04 -9.91 -2.99
CA THR A 220 21.44 -10.05 -3.42
C THR A 220 21.76 -9.26 -4.69
N ALA A 221 23.05 -9.12 -4.99
CA ALA A 221 23.53 -8.57 -6.25
C ALA A 221 22.96 -9.32 -7.46
N ALA A 222 22.86 -10.65 -7.38
CA ALA A 222 22.28 -11.47 -8.44
C ALA A 222 20.79 -11.14 -8.66
N ASN A 223 20.02 -10.92 -7.59
CA ASN A 223 18.62 -10.52 -7.73
C ASN A 223 18.49 -9.16 -8.45
N LEU A 224 19.35 -8.19 -8.13
CA LEU A 224 19.36 -6.89 -8.81
C LEU A 224 19.78 -7.01 -10.28
N LEU A 225 20.93 -7.63 -10.53
CA LEU A 225 21.54 -7.65 -11.85
C LEU A 225 20.78 -8.54 -12.84
N ASN A 226 20.12 -9.60 -12.38
CA ASN A 226 19.37 -10.53 -13.23
C ASN A 226 17.86 -10.26 -13.27
N SER A 227 17.40 -9.22 -12.57
CA SER A 227 15.99 -8.84 -12.57
C SER A 227 15.49 -8.50 -13.97
N LYS A 228 14.27 -8.95 -14.29
CA LYS A 228 13.52 -8.56 -15.49
C LYS A 228 12.50 -7.46 -15.19
N CYS A 229 12.52 -6.90 -13.98
CA CYS A 229 11.65 -5.81 -13.58
C CYS A 229 11.93 -4.55 -14.41
N ASN A 230 10.86 -3.87 -14.80
CA ASN A 230 10.93 -2.49 -15.25
C ASN A 230 10.91 -1.52 -14.07
N THR A 231 10.34 -1.95 -12.95
CA THR A 231 10.28 -1.19 -11.70
C THR A 231 10.64 -2.09 -10.54
N LEU A 232 11.63 -1.70 -9.75
CA LEU A 232 12.02 -2.41 -8.54
C LEU A 232 12.12 -1.44 -7.38
N GLU A 233 11.30 -1.66 -6.37
CA GLU A 233 11.39 -0.99 -5.07
C GLU A 233 11.65 -2.03 -4.00
N THR A 234 12.63 -1.79 -3.13
CA THR A 234 12.93 -2.69 -2.03
C THR A 234 13.37 -1.90 -0.81
N GLY A 235 13.13 -2.44 0.38
CA GLY A 235 13.59 -1.87 1.63
C GLY A 235 15.10 -1.93 1.80
N ARG A 236 15.56 -1.92 3.04
CA ARG A 236 17.01 -1.87 3.33
C ARG A 236 17.68 -3.14 2.81
N THR A 237 18.79 -2.97 2.09
CA THR A 237 19.61 -4.09 1.57
C THR A 237 21.05 -4.01 2.07
N GLN A 238 21.81 -5.10 1.87
CA GLN A 238 23.25 -5.15 2.15
C GLN A 238 24.09 -4.91 0.89
N LEU A 239 23.49 -4.37 -0.19
CA LEU A 239 24.19 -4.09 -1.43
C LEU A 239 25.22 -2.98 -1.26
N ASN A 240 26.37 -3.16 -1.90
CA ASN A 240 27.46 -2.19 -1.88
C ASN A 240 27.46 -1.32 -3.14
N SER A 241 28.23 -0.23 -3.11
CA SER A 241 28.29 0.72 -4.23
C SER A 241 28.75 0.11 -5.55
N SER A 242 29.59 -0.94 -5.53
CA SER A 242 30.03 -1.63 -6.74
C SER A 242 28.89 -2.36 -7.44
N THR A 243 27.96 -2.95 -6.69
CA THR A 243 26.78 -3.60 -7.26
C THR A 243 25.88 -2.58 -7.99
N PHE A 244 25.66 -1.40 -7.39
CA PHE A 244 24.91 -0.33 -8.05
C PHE A 244 25.62 0.21 -9.29
N ARG A 245 26.96 0.33 -9.24
CA ARG A 245 27.75 0.73 -10.41
C ARG A 245 27.61 -0.28 -11.54
N GLU A 246 27.72 -1.57 -11.23
CA GLU A 246 27.54 -2.65 -12.21
C GLU A 246 26.14 -2.64 -12.83
N PHE A 247 25.10 -2.43 -12.01
CA PHE A 247 23.73 -2.26 -12.50
C PHE A 247 23.61 -1.08 -13.48
N ILE A 248 24.18 0.08 -13.15
CA ILE A 248 24.17 1.27 -14.01
C ILE A 248 24.92 0.99 -15.32
N THR A 249 26.12 0.42 -15.25
CA THR A 249 26.92 0.05 -16.43
C THR A 249 26.18 -0.94 -17.32
N LYS A 250 25.51 -1.94 -16.73
CA LYS A 250 24.66 -2.88 -17.46
C LYS A 250 23.46 -2.19 -18.14
N TRP A 251 22.85 -1.20 -17.50
CA TRP A 251 21.76 -0.43 -18.10
C TRP A 251 22.24 0.44 -19.27
N ILE A 252 23.39 1.10 -19.12
CA ILE A 252 24.02 1.94 -20.15
C ILE A 252 24.38 1.11 -21.38
N ASN A 253 24.99 -0.06 -21.17
CA ASN A 253 25.40 -0.94 -22.26
C ASN A 253 24.27 -1.87 -22.75
N GLY A 254 23.10 -1.80 -22.10
CA GLY A 254 21.96 -2.66 -22.37
C GLY A 254 20.99 -2.06 -23.39
N THR A 255 20.11 -2.92 -23.92
CA THR A 255 19.08 -2.55 -24.90
C THR A 255 17.67 -2.45 -24.30
N ASN A 256 17.52 -2.71 -23.00
CA ASN A 256 16.22 -2.62 -22.33
C ASN A 256 15.74 -1.16 -22.33
N LYS A 257 14.67 -0.89 -23.09
CA LYS A 257 13.99 0.41 -23.17
C LYS A 257 12.75 0.49 -22.29
N GLU A 258 12.36 -0.59 -21.63
CA GLU A 258 11.18 -0.57 -20.77
C GLU A 258 11.50 -0.25 -19.30
N PHE A 259 12.77 -0.35 -18.89
CA PHE A 259 13.20 -0.05 -17.52
C PHE A 259 12.82 1.38 -17.13
N ARG A 260 12.14 1.51 -15.98
CA ARG A 260 11.58 2.77 -15.47
C ARG A 260 12.38 3.28 -14.29
N TYR A 261 12.45 2.53 -13.20
CA TYR A 261 13.20 2.97 -12.04
C TYR A 261 13.57 1.86 -11.05
N LEU A 262 14.64 2.14 -10.29
CA LEU A 262 15.11 1.39 -9.13
C LEU A 262 15.04 2.31 -7.90
N CYS A 263 14.45 1.82 -6.81
CA CYS A 263 14.39 2.49 -5.52
C CYS A 263 14.84 1.51 -4.43
N ILE A 264 15.94 1.81 -3.74
CA ILE A 264 16.45 0.98 -2.66
C ILE A 264 16.67 1.85 -1.43
N GLN A 265 16.16 1.42 -0.27
CA GLN A 265 16.51 2.08 0.99
C GLN A 265 17.97 1.76 1.36
N ILE A 266 18.72 2.78 1.74
CA ILE A 266 20.13 2.66 2.16
C ILE A 266 20.33 3.32 3.53
N SER A 267 21.46 3.05 4.16
CA SER A 267 21.87 3.77 5.37
C SER A 267 22.63 5.06 5.04
N THR A 268 22.62 6.02 5.97
CA THR A 268 23.36 7.29 5.86
C THR A 268 24.85 7.06 5.61
N ASN A 269 25.43 6.05 6.26
CA ASN A 269 26.84 5.69 6.09
C ASN A 269 27.14 5.15 4.68
N GLN A 270 26.20 4.45 4.06
CA GLN A 270 26.33 3.97 2.68
C GLN A 270 26.20 5.12 1.67
N ALA A 271 25.33 6.11 1.94
CA ALA A 271 25.00 7.18 1.00
C ALA A 271 26.23 8.01 0.56
N GLU A 272 27.09 8.41 1.49
CA GLU A 272 28.30 9.20 1.16
C GLU A 272 29.27 8.39 0.29
N ASN A 273 29.52 7.13 0.64
CA ASN A 273 30.38 6.24 -0.13
C ASN A 273 29.80 5.96 -1.53
N MET A 274 28.47 5.81 -1.63
CA MET A 274 27.79 5.66 -2.90
C MET A 274 27.90 6.92 -3.76
N ARG A 275 27.72 8.12 -3.20
CA ARG A 275 27.89 9.38 -3.96
C ARG A 275 29.30 9.48 -4.55
N LYS A 276 30.34 9.24 -3.76
CA LYS A 276 31.73 9.24 -4.25
C LYS A 276 31.96 8.19 -5.35
N SER A 277 31.47 6.97 -5.12
CA SER A 277 31.66 5.83 -6.00
C SER A 277 30.92 5.94 -7.33
N LEU A 278 29.68 6.45 -7.33
CA LEU A 278 28.82 6.53 -8.51
C LEU A 278 29.05 7.82 -9.29
N PHE A 279 29.20 8.97 -8.60
CA PHE A 279 29.39 10.25 -9.29
C PHE A 279 30.82 10.47 -9.78
N GLY A 280 31.80 9.78 -9.18
CA GLY A 280 33.20 9.75 -9.64
C GLY A 280 33.53 8.55 -10.54
N SER A 281 32.53 7.81 -11.03
CA SER A 281 32.75 6.66 -11.90
C SER A 281 33.43 7.07 -13.21
N LYS A 282 34.36 6.25 -13.70
CA LYS A 282 34.96 6.39 -15.04
C LYS A 282 34.26 5.54 -16.10
N ASP A 283 33.34 4.66 -15.67
CA ASP A 283 32.66 3.72 -16.54
C ASP A 283 31.54 4.39 -17.37
N TYR A 284 31.15 5.61 -16.99
CA TYR A 284 30.09 6.37 -17.66
C TYR A 284 30.22 7.87 -17.42
N ASP A 285 29.73 8.66 -18.37
CA ASP A 285 29.75 10.12 -18.30
C ASP A 285 28.61 10.63 -17.40
N VAL A 286 29.00 11.20 -16.26
CA VAL A 286 28.11 11.73 -15.24
C VAL A 286 28.00 13.24 -15.39
N LYS A 287 26.79 13.75 -15.61
CA LYS A 287 26.51 15.19 -15.75
C LYS A 287 25.75 15.75 -14.57
N ALA A 288 25.83 17.06 -14.40
CA ALA A 288 24.96 17.76 -13.46
C ALA A 288 23.49 17.48 -13.78
N PHE A 289 22.66 17.36 -12.75
CA PHE A 289 21.22 17.21 -12.91
C PHE A 289 20.63 18.38 -13.68
N ASP A 290 19.84 18.09 -14.71
CA ASP A 290 19.16 19.09 -15.53
C ASP A 290 17.99 19.73 -14.75
N ARG A 291 18.26 20.90 -14.15
CA ARG A 291 17.29 21.67 -13.35
C ARG A 291 16.20 22.33 -14.21
N GLU A 292 16.44 22.50 -15.49
CA GLU A 292 15.49 23.12 -16.43
C GLU A 292 14.56 22.06 -17.07
N ARG A 293 14.70 20.80 -16.68
CA ARG A 293 13.87 19.70 -17.18
C ARG A 293 12.40 19.96 -16.87
N LYS A 294 11.61 20.08 -17.93
CA LYS A 294 10.14 20.15 -17.83
C LYS A 294 9.56 18.77 -17.48
N PHE A 295 9.36 18.50 -16.20
CA PHE A 295 8.80 17.22 -15.73
C PHE A 295 7.42 16.90 -16.33
N SER A 296 6.68 17.91 -16.80
CA SER A 296 5.42 17.73 -17.53
C SER A 296 5.56 16.86 -18.78
N ASP A 297 6.72 16.88 -19.42
CA ASP A 297 6.97 16.20 -20.70
C ASP A 297 7.24 14.71 -20.53
N PHE A 298 7.42 14.25 -19.29
CA PHE A 298 7.80 12.89 -18.94
C PHE A 298 6.71 12.19 -18.14
N GLU A 299 6.69 10.86 -18.20
CA GLU A 299 5.85 10.02 -17.37
C GLU A 299 6.16 10.23 -15.88
N LEU A 300 5.12 10.08 -15.05
CA LEU A 300 5.25 10.21 -13.60
C LEU A 300 6.17 9.13 -13.04
N ASN A 301 7.15 9.55 -12.24
CA ASN A 301 8.17 8.70 -11.63
C ASN A 301 8.46 9.17 -10.19
N PRO A 302 9.26 8.44 -9.40
CA PRO A 302 9.54 8.81 -8.02
C PRO A 302 10.09 10.24 -7.86
N ILE A 303 11.00 10.68 -8.74
CA ILE A 303 11.56 12.03 -8.69
C ILE A 303 10.47 13.08 -9.00
N SER A 304 9.65 12.85 -10.03
CA SER A 304 8.58 13.79 -10.41
C SER A 304 7.43 13.85 -9.39
N LYS A 305 7.22 12.82 -8.57
CA LYS A 305 6.23 12.86 -7.46
C LYS A 305 6.73 13.66 -6.28
N ARG A 306 8.02 13.96 -6.26
CA ARG A 306 8.72 14.57 -5.15
C ARG A 306 9.28 15.94 -5.56
N ILE A 307 8.54 16.68 -6.39
CA ILE A 307 8.90 18.03 -6.88
C ILE A 307 9.12 19.03 -5.72
N GLU A 308 8.56 18.73 -4.54
CA GLU A 308 8.78 19.50 -3.30
C GLU A 308 10.13 19.21 -2.62
N TRP A 309 10.90 18.24 -3.13
CA TRP A 309 12.25 17.99 -2.68
C TRP A 309 13.12 19.20 -3.02
N GLY A 310 13.44 20.00 -2.01
CA GLY A 310 14.16 21.26 -2.15
C GLY A 310 15.54 21.12 -2.82
N LYS A 311 16.23 22.25 -3.01
CA LYS A 311 17.49 22.37 -3.77
C LYS A 311 18.55 21.32 -3.42
N GLU A 312 18.63 20.91 -2.16
CA GLU A 312 19.61 19.93 -1.66
C GLU A 312 19.50 18.55 -2.35
N HIS A 313 18.29 18.16 -2.78
CA HIS A 313 18.10 16.89 -3.48
C HIS A 313 18.64 16.90 -4.91
N PHE A 314 18.60 18.05 -5.58
CA PHE A 314 19.21 18.20 -6.91
C PHE A 314 20.75 18.14 -6.84
N GLU A 315 21.35 18.62 -5.75
CA GLU A 315 22.80 18.51 -5.54
C GLU A 315 23.25 17.06 -5.31
N LYS A 316 22.36 16.25 -4.72
CA LYS A 316 22.52 14.80 -4.55
C LYS A 316 22.07 13.99 -5.77
N SER A 317 21.87 14.63 -6.93
CA SER A 317 21.42 14.00 -8.18
C SER A 317 22.38 14.25 -9.33
N ARG A 318 22.54 13.27 -10.22
CA ARG A 318 23.34 13.38 -11.44
C ARG A 318 22.64 12.69 -12.60
N ASP A 319 22.78 13.25 -13.79
CA ASP A 319 22.24 12.67 -15.02
C ASP A 319 23.30 11.84 -15.73
N ILE A 320 22.85 10.76 -16.36
CA ILE A 320 23.63 9.95 -17.29
C ILE A 320 22.84 9.78 -18.58
N ARG A 321 23.54 9.58 -19.68
CA ARG A 321 22.94 9.39 -21.00
C ARG A 321 23.42 8.09 -21.62
N ARG A 322 22.48 7.33 -22.17
CA ARG A 322 22.75 6.16 -22.99
C ARG A 322 22.89 6.56 -24.46
N GLU A 323 23.60 5.75 -25.23
CA GLU A 323 23.88 5.99 -26.66
C GLU A 323 22.60 6.17 -27.49
N ASP A 324 21.53 5.44 -27.16
CA ASP A 324 20.23 5.52 -27.84
C ASP A 324 19.42 6.79 -27.49
N GLY A 325 19.99 7.71 -26.72
CA GLY A 325 19.38 8.98 -26.36
C GLY A 325 18.52 8.93 -25.10
N MET A 326 18.37 7.78 -24.44
CA MET A 326 17.70 7.72 -23.15
C MET A 326 18.53 8.40 -22.06
N THR A 327 17.84 9.13 -21.19
CA THR A 327 18.44 9.80 -20.04
C THR A 327 17.96 9.15 -18.76
N ALA A 328 18.86 8.95 -17.82
CA ALA A 328 18.52 8.54 -16.47
C ALA A 328 19.13 9.50 -15.44
N THR A 329 18.49 9.60 -14.27
CA THR A 329 19.02 10.34 -13.12
C THR A 329 19.36 9.35 -12.00
N ILE A 330 20.56 9.46 -11.48
CA ILE A 330 21.04 8.81 -10.26
C ILE A 330 20.85 9.81 -9.12
N THR A 331 20.06 9.49 -8.11
CA THR A 331 19.89 10.28 -6.90
C THR A 331 20.27 9.45 -5.69
N VAL A 332 21.19 9.96 -4.86
CA VAL A 332 21.64 9.28 -3.64
C VAL A 332 21.38 10.18 -2.45
N LEU A 333 20.26 9.93 -1.78
CA LEU A 333 19.88 10.59 -0.54
C LEU A 333 20.42 9.82 0.67
N ASP A 334 20.34 10.44 1.84
CA ASP A 334 20.90 9.88 3.07
C ASP A 334 20.20 8.58 3.53
N SER A 335 19.01 8.28 2.99
CA SER A 335 18.26 7.07 3.31
C SER A 335 17.82 6.27 2.07
N MET A 336 18.17 6.71 0.86
CA MET A 336 17.62 6.13 -0.37
C MET A 336 18.54 6.30 -1.57
N PHE A 337 18.68 5.23 -2.34
CA PHE A 337 19.18 5.25 -3.71
C PHE A 337 18.01 5.23 -4.69
N LEU A 338 18.04 6.13 -5.68
CA LEU A 338 17.11 6.17 -6.80
C LEU A 338 17.89 6.16 -8.11
N PHE A 339 17.42 5.35 -9.05
CA PHE A 339 17.81 5.42 -10.45
C PHE A 339 16.54 5.51 -11.28
N VAL A 340 16.33 6.61 -12.00
CA VAL A 340 15.10 6.87 -12.74
C VAL A 340 15.42 7.13 -14.20
N VAL A 341 14.76 6.41 -15.09
CA VAL A 341 14.83 6.62 -16.53
C VAL A 341 13.70 7.54 -16.97
N TRP A 342 14.04 8.55 -17.74
CA TRP A 342 13.11 9.57 -18.20
C TRP A 342 12.41 9.14 -19.47
N HIS A 343 11.18 8.65 -19.31
CA HIS A 343 10.30 8.30 -20.42
C HIS A 343 9.44 9.48 -20.79
N LYS A 344 9.56 9.96 -22.02
CA LYS A 344 8.67 11.01 -22.53
C LYS A 344 7.25 10.49 -22.55
N LYS A 345 6.28 11.32 -22.18
CA LYS A 345 4.88 10.99 -22.45
C LYS A 345 4.73 10.86 -23.95
N ASN A 346 4.10 9.77 -24.40
CA ASN A 346 3.63 9.71 -25.77
C ASN A 346 2.67 10.88 -25.95
N SER A 347 3.06 11.85 -26.79
CA SER A 347 2.15 12.87 -27.27
C SER A 347 1.05 12.11 -27.99
N GLN A 348 -0.13 11.99 -27.38
CA GLN A 348 -1.32 11.62 -28.15
C GLN A 348 -1.45 12.70 -29.22
N LYS A 349 -1.09 12.33 -30.45
CA LYS A 349 -1.51 13.05 -31.65
C LYS A 349 -2.90 12.56 -32.02
#